data_AF-A0A963K1A3-F1
#
_entry.id   AF-A0A963K1A3-F1
#
_cell.length_a   1.000
_cell.length_b   1.000
_cell.length_c   1.000
_cell.angle_alpha   90.00
_cell.angle_beta   90.00
_cell.angle_gamma   90.00
#
_symmetry.space_group_name_H-M   'P 1'
#
loop_
_entity.id
_entity.type
_entity.pdbx_description
1 polymer ?
#
loop_
_entity_poly.entity_id
_entity_poly.type
_entity_poly.pdbx_seq_one_letter_code
_entity_poly.pdbx_strand_id
1 'polypeptide(L)'
;MRVLEHERAVTAWVETLAGPDTATLRLGGSWRLAHLAGLDRDLIAALARLLEAPPRRARIVADELDQLDTAGGWLIVRTIRALEAARVTVELVGARPAHAALLELLRGSEAAPCDPPPRDHPWLRLVLRTGAGTVHAAQEGARFLSFAGAVTLSLLRQLLRPRTLRLTSIVHHIEQTGVNAIPIIAIMAFFIGIVLAYQGADQLRQFGAEIFTVNLVAVSTLRELGVLLTAIMVAGRSGSAFTAQIGTM
;
A
#
# COMPACT_ATOMS: atom_id res chain seq x y z
N MET A 1 -10.91 33.55 33.14
CA MET A 1 -9.48 33.32 32.82
C MET A 1 -9.04 31.88 33.19
N ARG A 2 -9.89 30.87 33.00
CA ARG A 2 -9.60 29.42 33.23
C ARG A 2 -10.09 28.51 32.10
N VAL A 3 -10.69 29.07 31.05
CA VAL A 3 -11.32 28.30 29.96
C VAL A 3 -10.38 28.15 28.75
N LEU A 4 -9.35 29.01 28.63
CA LEU A 4 -8.38 28.96 27.52
C LEU A 4 -7.23 27.96 27.72
N GLU A 5 -7.10 27.35 28.91
CA GLU A 5 -6.05 26.35 29.18
C GLU A 5 -6.45 24.94 28.72
N HIS A 6 -7.75 24.64 28.55
CA HIS A 6 -8.22 23.29 28.19
C HIS A 6 -8.25 23.02 26.68
N GLU A 7 -8.23 24.02 25.81
CA GLU A 7 -8.17 23.82 24.34
C GLU A 7 -6.75 23.56 23.81
N ARG A 8 -5.71 23.80 24.62
CA ARG A 8 -4.30 23.51 24.26
C ARG A 8 -3.92 22.03 24.38
N ALA A 9 -4.79 21.19 24.94
CA ALA A 9 -4.48 19.79 25.24
C ALA A 9 -4.61 18.84 24.03
N VAL A 10 -5.17 19.28 22.89
CA VAL A 10 -5.40 18.40 21.72
C VAL A 10 -4.57 18.80 20.51
N THR A 11 -4.28 20.10 20.33
CA THR A 11 -3.49 20.60 19.20
C THR A 11 -2.01 20.57 19.53
N ALA A 12 -1.19 20.13 18.58
CA ALA A 12 0.27 20.18 18.73
C ALA A 12 0.76 21.62 18.57
N TRP A 13 1.70 22.05 19.41
CA TRP A 13 2.22 23.41 19.37
C TRP A 13 3.70 23.46 19.77
N VAL A 14 4.36 24.55 19.36
CA VAL A 14 5.72 24.91 19.73
C VAL A 14 5.75 26.38 20.16
N GLU A 15 6.25 26.65 21.36
CA GLU A 15 6.45 28.01 21.86
C GLU A 15 7.94 28.27 22.07
N THR A 16 8.42 29.43 21.61
CA THR A 16 9.83 29.81 21.72
C THR A 16 9.97 31.02 22.64
N LEU A 17 10.77 30.87 23.70
CA LEU A 17 11.13 31.91 24.65
C LEU A 17 12.62 32.19 24.50
N ALA A 18 12.97 33.29 23.84
CA ALA A 18 14.37 33.69 23.62
C ALA A 18 14.84 34.65 24.72
N GLY A 19 15.88 34.26 25.45
CA GLY A 19 16.64 35.13 26.35
C GLY A 19 18.01 35.49 25.77
N PRO A 20 18.74 36.44 26.37
CA PRO A 20 20.01 36.95 25.83
C PRO A 20 21.15 35.91 25.78
N ASP A 21 21.09 34.85 26.61
CA ASP A 21 22.14 33.81 26.66
C ASP A 21 21.55 32.38 26.60
N THR A 22 20.24 32.23 26.77
CA THR A 22 19.54 30.94 26.77
C THR A 22 18.19 31.06 26.08
N ALA A 23 17.90 30.17 25.13
CA ALA A 23 16.59 30.03 24.52
C ALA A 23 15.88 28.77 25.03
N THR A 24 14.56 28.83 25.18
CA THR A 24 13.73 27.69 25.57
C THR A 24 12.67 27.42 24.51
N LEU A 25 12.65 26.21 23.97
CA LEU A 25 11.58 25.72 23.09
C LEU A 25 10.69 24.79 23.90
N ARG A 26 9.43 25.15 24.10
CA ARG A 26 8.43 24.29 24.74
C ARG A 26 7.64 23.55 23.68
N LEU A 27 7.58 22.22 23.82
CA LEU A 27 6.86 21.32 22.92
C LEU A 27 5.66 20.75 23.69
N GLY A 28 4.46 20.87 23.10
CA GLY A 28 3.25 20.32 23.72
C GLY A 28 2.26 19.73 22.73
N GLY A 29 1.35 18.90 23.25
CA GLY A 29 0.28 18.25 22.49
C GLY A 29 0.71 16.96 21.78
N SER A 30 0.05 16.63 20.66
CA SER A 30 0.23 15.37 19.90
C SER A 30 1.10 15.53 18.66
N TRP A 31 2.37 15.14 18.75
CA TRP A 31 3.36 15.20 17.67
C TRP A 31 3.31 13.93 16.81
N ARG A 32 2.23 13.85 16.02
CA ARG A 32 1.99 12.79 15.04
C ARG A 32 2.05 13.32 13.61
N LEU A 33 2.20 12.41 12.65
CA LEU A 33 2.24 12.69 11.21
C LEU A 33 1.08 13.60 10.73
N ALA A 34 -0.12 13.45 11.32
CA ALA A 34 -1.29 14.24 10.99
C ALA A 34 -1.13 15.77 11.23
N HIS A 35 -0.26 16.17 12.16
CA HIS A 35 -0.03 17.58 12.54
C HIS A 35 1.34 18.10 12.10
N LEU A 36 2.11 17.28 11.38
CA LEU A 36 3.53 17.51 11.12
C LEU A 36 3.79 18.76 10.26
N ALA A 37 2.96 19.02 9.25
CA ALA A 37 3.17 20.13 8.32
C ALA A 37 3.07 21.52 8.98
N GLY A 38 2.21 21.66 9.99
CA GLY A 38 2.10 22.89 10.78
C GLY A 38 3.30 23.06 11.71
N LEU A 39 3.60 22.01 12.48
CA LEU A 39 4.75 21.98 13.38
C LEU A 39 6.08 22.24 12.67
N ASP A 40 6.28 21.67 11.49
CA ASP A 40 7.48 21.84 10.67
C ASP A 40 7.69 23.31 10.30
N ARG A 41 6.63 23.99 9.87
CA ARG A 41 6.66 25.41 9.54
C ARG A 41 7.00 26.27 10.75
N ASP A 42 6.35 26.01 11.88
CA ASP A 42 6.53 26.79 13.11
C ASP A 42 7.94 26.58 13.69
N LEU A 43 8.46 25.34 13.65
CA LEU A 43 9.83 25.01 14.04
C LEU A 43 10.87 25.66 13.12
N ILE A 44 10.66 25.66 11.81
CA ILE A 44 11.57 26.32 10.86
C ILE A 44 11.59 27.82 11.12
N ALA A 45 10.43 28.45 11.34
CA ALA A 45 10.35 29.87 11.67
C ALA A 45 11.02 30.20 13.02
N ALA A 46 10.80 29.36 14.04
CA ALA A 46 11.45 29.49 15.34
C ALA A 46 12.97 29.34 15.24
N LEU A 47 13.45 28.33 14.50
CA LEU A 47 14.86 28.08 14.27
C LEU A 47 15.52 29.23 13.52
N ALA A 48 14.88 29.75 12.47
CA ALA A 48 15.40 30.92 11.73
C ALA A 48 15.64 32.12 12.66
N ARG A 49 14.66 32.44 13.52
CA ARG A 49 14.78 33.54 14.51
C ARG A 49 15.89 33.29 15.53
N LEU A 50 16.03 32.05 16.01
CA LEU A 50 17.07 31.70 16.97
C LEU A 50 18.48 31.73 16.36
N LEU A 51 18.60 31.44 15.06
CA LEU A 51 19.88 31.44 14.35
C LEU A 51 20.35 32.84 13.91
N GLU A 52 19.45 33.83 13.84
CA GLU A 52 19.83 35.24 13.59
C GLU A 52 20.75 35.79 14.69
N ALA A 53 20.48 35.42 15.95
CA ALA A 53 21.30 35.73 17.11
C ALA A 53 21.45 34.48 17.99
N PRO A 54 22.42 33.59 17.69
CA PRO A 54 22.50 32.27 18.30
C PRO A 54 22.76 32.35 19.81
N PRO A 55 21.88 31.79 20.66
CA PRO A 55 22.11 31.73 22.10
C PRO A 55 23.24 30.75 22.43
N ARG A 56 23.90 30.89 23.59
CA ARG A 56 24.90 29.89 24.02
C ARG A 56 24.27 28.54 24.36
N ARG A 57 23.04 28.55 24.90
CA ARG A 57 22.32 27.34 25.31
C ARG A 57 20.88 27.36 24.80
N ALA A 58 20.38 26.20 24.37
CA ALA A 58 18.98 25.99 24.04
C ALA A 58 18.41 24.84 24.87
N ARG A 59 17.29 25.07 25.55
CA ARG A 59 16.57 24.04 26.29
C ARG A 59 15.31 23.65 25.53
N ILE A 60 15.16 22.37 25.22
CA ILE A 60 13.94 21.83 24.63
C ILE A 60 13.15 21.15 25.75
N VAL A 61 12.01 21.70 26.09
CA VAL A 61 11.14 21.23 27.17
C VAL A 61 9.98 20.44 26.56
N ALA A 62 9.88 19.15 26.90
CA ALA A 62 8.89 18.22 26.36
C ALA A 62 7.92 17.67 27.44
N ASP A 63 7.75 18.40 28.54
CA ASP A 63 6.89 18.00 29.67
C ASP A 63 5.41 17.83 29.28
N GLU A 64 4.93 18.67 28.34
CA GLU A 64 3.54 18.70 27.87
C GLU A 64 3.33 17.89 26.59
N LEU A 65 4.30 17.02 26.25
CA LEU A 65 4.22 16.16 25.08
C LEU A 65 3.40 14.91 25.40
N ASP A 66 2.22 14.78 24.81
CA ASP A 66 1.31 13.67 25.09
C ASP A 66 1.57 12.45 24.23
N GLN A 67 1.79 12.66 22.93
CA GLN A 67 2.00 11.60 21.96
C GLN A 67 3.12 12.00 21.00
N LEU A 68 4.00 11.05 20.68
CA LEU A 68 5.11 11.24 19.76
C LEU A 68 5.22 10.01 18.86
N ASP A 69 5.24 10.22 17.53
CA ASP A 69 5.57 9.18 16.56
C ASP A 69 6.97 9.39 15.96
N THR A 70 7.39 8.47 15.08
CA THR A 70 8.70 8.50 14.42
C THR A 70 8.92 9.79 13.61
N ALA A 71 7.87 10.33 12.98
CA ALA A 71 7.97 11.53 12.16
C ALA A 71 8.10 12.80 13.02
N GLY A 72 7.29 12.92 14.07
CA GLY A 72 7.40 14.00 15.06
C GLY A 72 8.72 13.94 15.82
N GLY A 73 9.18 12.75 16.20
CA GLY A 73 10.48 12.55 16.83
C GLY A 73 11.63 12.99 15.93
N TRP A 74 11.54 12.72 14.63
CA TRP A 74 12.55 13.16 13.67
C TRP A 74 12.63 14.68 13.55
N LEU A 75 11.50 15.40 13.60
CA LEU A 75 11.52 16.88 13.62
C LEU A 75 12.27 17.44 14.83
N ILE A 76 12.06 16.84 16.00
CA ILE A 76 12.77 17.24 17.23
C ILE A 76 14.28 16.99 17.05
N VAL A 77 14.67 15.78 16.61
CA VAL A 77 16.08 15.44 16.37
C VAL A 77 16.71 16.34 15.30
N ARG A 78 16.00 16.64 14.21
CA ARG A 78 16.46 17.58 13.16
C ARG A 78 16.70 18.98 13.72
N THR A 79 15.82 19.46 14.60
CA THR A 79 15.94 20.77 15.23
C THR A 79 17.13 20.83 16.19
N ILE A 80 17.31 19.78 16.99
CA ILE A 80 18.48 19.62 17.88
C ILE A 80 19.77 19.66 17.06
N ARG A 81 19.85 18.86 15.99
CA ARG A 81 21.01 18.83 15.09
C ARG A 81 21.30 20.19 14.46
N ALA A 82 20.27 20.93 14.04
CA ALA A 82 20.46 22.26 13.46
C ALA A 82 21.02 23.28 14.47
N LEU A 83 20.56 23.24 15.72
CA LEU A 83 21.09 24.08 16.80
C LEU A 83 22.52 23.69 17.19
N GLU A 84 22.80 22.38 17.30
CA GLU A 84 24.14 21.86 17.58
C GLU A 84 25.14 22.22 16.46
N ALA A 85 24.71 22.16 15.19
CA ALA A 85 25.52 22.59 14.04
C ALA A 85 25.87 24.10 14.10
N ALA A 86 25.00 24.91 14.69
CA ALA A 86 25.25 26.34 14.97
C ALA A 86 26.05 26.58 16.27
N ARG A 87 26.62 25.52 16.88
CA ARG A 87 27.39 25.53 18.15
C ARG A 87 26.57 25.95 19.38
N VAL A 88 25.25 25.76 19.34
CA VAL A 88 24.38 25.95 20.51
C VAL A 88 24.37 24.64 21.32
N THR A 89 24.59 24.73 22.63
CA THR A 89 24.46 23.54 23.50
C THR A 89 22.99 23.25 23.74
N VAL A 90 22.49 22.07 23.35
CA VAL A 90 21.07 21.71 23.47
C VAL A 90 20.83 20.72 24.61
N GLU A 91 19.91 21.06 25.51
CA GLU A 91 19.48 20.21 26.62
C GLU A 91 18.00 19.81 26.42
N LEU A 92 17.70 18.52 26.40
CA LEU A 92 16.32 18.01 26.37
C LEU A 92 15.85 17.76 27.80
N VAL A 93 14.78 18.43 28.22
CA VAL A 93 14.22 18.37 29.58
C VAL A 93 12.78 17.89 29.49
N GLY A 94 12.35 17.03 30.41
CA GLY A 94 10.94 16.68 30.55
C GLY A 94 10.40 15.58 29.64
N ALA A 95 11.26 14.94 28.84
CA ALA A 95 10.83 13.84 27.98
C ALA A 95 10.45 12.61 28.80
N ARG A 96 9.22 12.09 28.61
CA ARG A 96 8.81 10.78 29.15
C ARG A 96 9.78 9.68 28.70
N PRO A 97 10.00 8.60 29.48
CA PRO A 97 10.99 7.56 29.14
C PRO A 97 10.81 6.94 27.74
N ALA A 98 9.56 6.73 27.32
CA ALA A 98 9.24 6.21 25.98
C ALA A 98 9.62 7.19 24.86
N HIS A 99 9.40 8.50 25.06
CA HIS A 99 9.78 9.53 24.10
C HIS A 99 11.30 9.69 24.03
N ALA A 100 11.98 9.64 25.18
CA ALA A 100 13.44 9.69 25.23
C ALA A 100 14.08 8.51 24.47
N ALA A 101 13.58 7.29 24.67
CA ALA A 101 14.06 6.10 23.96
C ALA A 101 13.87 6.21 22.44
N LEU A 102 12.72 6.71 21.98
CA LEU A 102 12.48 6.96 20.55
C LEU A 102 13.45 8.01 19.98
N LEU A 103 13.66 9.12 20.70
CA LEU A 103 14.57 10.18 20.26
C LEU A 103 16.03 9.70 20.22
N GLU A 104 16.44 8.83 21.15
CA GLU A 104 17.77 8.23 21.16
C GLU A 104 17.98 7.30 19.95
N LEU A 105 17.00 6.43 19.65
CA LEU A 105 17.01 5.60 18.44
C LEU A 105 17.10 6.43 17.15
N LEU A 106 16.37 7.54 17.10
CA LEU A 106 16.39 8.46 15.95
C LEU A 106 17.69 9.26 15.84
N ARG A 107 18.32 9.61 16.97
CA ARG A 107 19.65 10.23 16.97
C ARG A 107 20.72 9.31 16.40
N GLY A 108 20.65 8.01 16.73
CA GLY A 108 21.56 6.97 16.20
C GLY A 108 21.25 6.54 14.76
N SER A 109 20.03 6.79 14.28
CA SER A 109 19.63 6.57 12.89
C SER A 109 20.07 7.76 12.03
N GLU A 110 21.33 7.80 11.66
CA GLU A 110 21.80 8.64 10.56
C GLU A 110 21.38 7.98 9.24
N ALA A 111 20.19 8.34 8.74
CA ALA A 111 19.95 8.17 7.31
C ALA A 111 20.92 9.12 6.60
N ALA A 112 21.90 8.55 5.88
CA ALA A 112 22.70 9.31 4.94
C ALA A 112 21.76 10.18 4.08
N PRO A 113 22.10 11.45 3.81
CA PRO A 113 21.31 12.26 2.90
C PRO A 113 21.03 11.43 1.64
N CYS A 114 19.75 11.22 1.30
CA CYS A 114 19.44 10.56 0.04
C CYS A 114 20.06 11.42 -1.06
N ASP A 115 21.04 10.87 -1.77
CA ASP A 115 21.59 11.55 -2.93
C ASP A 115 20.42 11.94 -3.84
N PRO A 116 20.34 13.22 -4.27
CA PRO A 116 19.31 13.61 -5.21
C PRO A 116 19.43 12.68 -6.43
N PRO A 117 18.30 12.18 -6.97
CA PRO A 117 18.36 11.28 -8.10
C PRO A 117 19.22 11.92 -9.19
N PRO A 118 20.15 11.17 -9.80
CA PRO A 118 21.02 11.71 -10.83
C PRO A 118 20.16 12.40 -11.89
N ARG A 119 20.59 13.59 -12.32
CA ARG A 119 19.91 14.37 -13.36
C ARG A 119 20.22 13.75 -14.72
N ASP A 120 19.69 12.56 -14.95
CA ASP A 120 19.86 11.85 -16.21
C ASP A 120 19.06 12.55 -17.31
N HIS A 121 19.60 12.51 -18.53
CA HIS A 121 18.87 12.95 -19.71
C HIS A 121 17.56 12.15 -19.86
N PRO A 122 16.41 12.76 -20.20
CA PRO A 122 15.11 12.08 -20.27
C PRO A 122 15.11 10.77 -21.07
N TRP A 123 15.82 10.73 -22.20
CA TRP A 123 15.99 9.52 -23.02
C TRP A 123 16.78 8.40 -22.31
N LEU A 124 17.87 8.74 -21.62
CA LEU A 124 18.65 7.77 -20.85
C LEU A 124 17.80 7.18 -19.73
N ARG A 125 17.02 8.03 -19.03
CA ARG A 125 16.10 7.59 -17.99
C ARG A 125 15.01 6.65 -18.51
N LEU A 126 14.50 6.89 -19.72
CA LEU A 126 13.53 6.00 -20.37
C LEU A 126 14.13 4.61 -20.64
N VAL A 127 15.36 4.58 -21.17
CA VAL A 127 16.08 3.33 -21.45
C VAL A 127 16.40 2.59 -20.14
N LEU A 128 16.93 3.29 -19.13
CA LEU A 128 17.24 2.70 -17.82
C LEU A 128 15.99 2.18 -17.12
N ARG A 129 14.87 2.92 -17.15
CA ARG A 129 13.60 2.48 -16.55
C ARG A 129 13.06 1.24 -17.26
N THR A 130 13.12 1.24 -18.59
CA THR A 130 12.68 0.08 -19.38
C THR A 130 13.58 -1.12 -19.11
N GLY A 131 14.90 -0.95 -19.14
CA GLY A 131 15.87 -2.01 -18.86
C GLY A 131 15.74 -2.60 -17.45
N ALA A 132 15.62 -1.74 -16.43
CA ALA A 132 15.36 -2.17 -15.06
C ALA A 132 14.02 -2.92 -14.95
N GLY A 133 12.97 -2.42 -15.62
CA GLY A 133 11.66 -3.08 -15.68
C GLY A 133 11.73 -4.45 -16.37
N THR A 134 12.49 -4.58 -17.46
CA THR A 134 12.68 -5.84 -18.16
C THR A 134 13.45 -6.86 -17.31
N VAL A 135 14.53 -6.43 -16.64
CA VAL A 135 15.28 -7.30 -15.74
C VAL A 135 14.41 -7.77 -14.57
N HIS A 136 13.62 -6.86 -13.99
CA HIS A 136 12.67 -7.22 -12.94
C HIS A 136 11.61 -8.20 -13.45
N ALA A 137 10.98 -7.93 -14.60
CA ALA A 137 10.01 -8.85 -15.19
C ALA A 137 10.60 -10.25 -15.48
N ALA A 138 11.86 -10.32 -15.92
CA ALA A 138 12.55 -11.59 -16.15
C ALA A 138 12.81 -12.36 -14.84
N GLN A 139 13.22 -11.65 -13.77
CA GLN A 139 13.41 -12.25 -12.44
C GLN A 139 12.08 -12.77 -11.87
N GLU A 140 11.01 -11.99 -11.98
CA GLU A 140 9.66 -12.36 -11.58
C GLU A 140 9.15 -13.55 -12.40
N GLY A 141 9.43 -13.58 -13.71
CA GLY A 141 9.14 -14.72 -14.57
C GLY A 141 9.85 -16.00 -14.12
N ALA A 142 11.14 -15.91 -13.76
CA ALA A 142 11.89 -17.05 -13.23
C ALA A 142 11.34 -17.53 -11.87
N ARG A 143 10.96 -16.61 -10.99
CA ARG A 143 10.30 -16.94 -9.71
C ARG A 143 8.95 -17.63 -9.93
N PHE A 144 8.15 -17.13 -10.87
CA PHE A 144 6.88 -17.74 -11.25
C PHE A 144 7.07 -19.15 -11.80
N LEU A 145 8.08 -19.36 -12.66
CA LEU A 145 8.39 -20.69 -13.20
C LEU A 145 8.82 -21.67 -12.09
N SER A 146 9.65 -21.22 -11.15
CA SER A 146 10.03 -22.02 -9.98
C SER A 146 8.81 -22.38 -9.12
N PHE A 147 7.91 -21.43 -8.88
CA PHE A 147 6.67 -21.66 -8.15
C PHE A 147 5.75 -22.66 -8.88
N ALA A 148 5.54 -22.46 -10.18
CA ALA A 148 4.76 -23.38 -11.02
C ALA A 148 5.34 -24.79 -10.98
N GLY A 149 6.66 -24.94 -11.10
CA GLY A 149 7.34 -26.23 -10.96
C GLY A 149 7.11 -26.88 -9.59
N ALA A 150 7.20 -26.12 -8.50
CA ALA A 150 6.93 -26.61 -7.15
C ALA A 150 5.46 -27.06 -6.98
N VAL A 151 4.50 -26.30 -7.52
CA VAL A 151 3.07 -26.66 -7.50
C VAL A 151 2.83 -27.93 -8.32
N THR A 152 3.36 -28.02 -9.55
CA THR A 152 3.21 -29.20 -10.41
C THR A 152 3.80 -30.45 -9.76
N LEU A 153 5.00 -30.37 -9.19
CA LEU A 153 5.63 -31.51 -8.50
C LEU A 153 4.87 -31.90 -7.23
N SER A 154 4.26 -30.94 -6.54
CA SER A 154 3.45 -31.21 -5.34
C SER A 154 2.12 -31.87 -5.73
N LEU A 155 1.46 -31.39 -6.78
CA LEU A 155 0.26 -32.00 -7.34
C LEU A 155 0.54 -33.43 -7.82
N LEU A 156 1.63 -33.65 -8.56
CA LEU A 156 2.01 -34.97 -9.04
C LEU A 156 2.29 -35.94 -7.88
N ARG A 157 3.00 -35.50 -6.83
CA ARG A 157 3.24 -36.30 -5.63
C ARG A 157 1.94 -36.69 -4.93
N GLN A 158 0.98 -35.77 -4.85
CA GLN A 158 -0.35 -36.02 -4.27
C GLN A 158 -1.17 -37.00 -5.13
N LEU A 159 -1.10 -36.89 -6.46
CA LEU A 159 -1.79 -37.79 -7.39
C LEU A 159 -1.24 -39.22 -7.31
N LEU A 160 0.09 -39.37 -7.15
CA LEU A 160 0.75 -40.67 -6.95
C LEU A 160 0.52 -41.26 -5.55
N ARG A 161 0.12 -40.45 -4.56
CA ARG A 161 -0.16 -40.89 -3.18
C ARG A 161 -1.54 -40.39 -2.72
N PRO A 162 -2.64 -40.90 -3.31
CA PRO A 162 -3.99 -40.35 -3.09
C PRO A 162 -4.47 -40.44 -1.64
N ARG A 163 -3.91 -41.35 -0.82
CA ARG A 163 -4.21 -41.46 0.62
C ARG A 163 -3.84 -40.20 1.43
N THR A 164 -3.01 -39.32 0.88
CA THR A 164 -2.63 -38.06 1.53
C THR A 164 -3.59 -36.90 1.22
N LEU A 165 -4.54 -37.10 0.29
CA LEU A 165 -5.49 -36.09 -0.10
C LEU A 165 -6.53 -35.84 1.00
N ARG A 166 -6.71 -34.57 1.35
CA ARG A 166 -7.75 -34.13 2.29
C ARG A 166 -9.04 -33.87 1.52
N LEU A 167 -9.83 -34.92 1.30
CA LEU A 167 -11.08 -34.85 0.54
C LEU A 167 -12.02 -33.74 1.02
N THR A 168 -12.13 -33.52 2.33
CA THR A 168 -12.95 -32.44 2.90
C THR A 168 -12.57 -31.06 2.37
N SER A 169 -11.26 -30.78 2.23
CA SER A 169 -10.79 -29.49 1.69
C SER A 169 -11.04 -29.38 0.18
N ILE A 170 -10.88 -30.47 -0.56
CA ILE A 170 -11.15 -30.49 -2.01
C ILE A 170 -12.64 -30.22 -2.26
N VAL A 171 -13.54 -30.92 -1.54
CA VAL A 171 -14.98 -30.73 -1.68
C VAL A 171 -15.39 -29.30 -1.33
N HIS A 172 -14.83 -28.73 -0.26
CA HIS A 172 -15.07 -27.33 0.09
C HIS A 172 -14.69 -26.37 -1.05
N HIS A 173 -13.53 -26.56 -1.68
CA HIS A 173 -13.13 -25.72 -2.81
C HIS A 173 -13.96 -25.99 -4.07
N ILE A 174 -14.40 -27.23 -4.33
CA ILE A 174 -15.32 -27.54 -5.45
C ILE A 174 -16.66 -26.82 -5.26
N GLU A 175 -17.20 -26.80 -4.04
CA GLU A 175 -18.43 -26.08 -3.72
C GLU A 175 -18.25 -24.57 -3.90
N GLN A 176 -17.18 -24.01 -3.32
CA GLN A 176 -16.90 -22.58 -3.33
C GLN A 176 -16.66 -22.02 -4.75
N THR A 177 -15.92 -22.77 -5.58
CA THR A 177 -15.49 -22.35 -6.92
C THR A 177 -16.46 -22.78 -8.00
N GLY A 178 -17.00 -23.99 -7.90
CA GLY A 178 -17.88 -24.59 -8.91
C GLY A 178 -19.34 -24.34 -8.63
N VAL A 179 -19.88 -24.94 -7.56
CA VAL A 179 -21.32 -24.93 -7.26
C VAL A 179 -21.84 -23.50 -7.10
N ASN A 180 -21.13 -22.68 -6.31
CA ASN A 180 -21.54 -21.30 -6.08
C ASN A 180 -21.48 -20.43 -7.35
N ALA A 181 -20.79 -20.86 -8.42
CA ALA A 181 -20.70 -20.15 -9.70
C ALA A 181 -21.82 -20.53 -10.69
N ILE A 182 -22.54 -21.63 -10.45
CA ILE A 182 -23.63 -22.09 -11.33
C ILE A 182 -24.69 -20.99 -11.58
N PRO A 183 -25.18 -20.24 -10.58
CA PRO A 183 -26.27 -19.28 -10.80
C PRO A 183 -25.90 -18.18 -11.79
N ILE A 184 -24.69 -17.60 -11.66
CA ILE A 184 -24.25 -16.53 -12.55
C ILE A 184 -23.93 -17.05 -13.96
N ILE A 185 -23.35 -18.25 -14.07
CA ILE A 185 -23.08 -18.87 -15.38
C ILE A 185 -24.39 -19.21 -16.10
N ALA A 186 -25.39 -19.74 -15.38
CA ALA A 186 -26.69 -20.10 -15.96
C ALA A 186 -27.44 -18.86 -16.48
N ILE A 187 -27.45 -17.77 -15.70
CA ILE A 187 -28.08 -16.51 -16.11
C ILE A 187 -27.38 -15.95 -17.36
N MET A 188 -26.05 -15.92 -17.37
CA MET A 188 -25.30 -15.43 -18.54
C MET A 188 -25.53 -16.30 -19.78
N ALA A 189 -25.49 -17.63 -19.63
CA ALA A 189 -25.74 -18.56 -20.73
C ALA A 189 -27.16 -18.42 -21.30
N PHE A 190 -28.15 -18.19 -20.43
CA PHE A 190 -29.53 -17.93 -20.83
C PHE A 190 -29.66 -16.65 -21.68
N PHE A 191 -29.15 -15.52 -21.17
CA PHE A 191 -29.23 -14.25 -21.89
C PHE A 191 -28.45 -14.28 -23.21
N ILE A 192 -27.25 -14.85 -23.19
CA ILE A 192 -26.44 -14.98 -24.40
C ILE A 192 -27.12 -15.90 -25.42
N GLY A 193 -27.74 -16.99 -24.96
CA GLY A 193 -28.51 -17.89 -25.82
C GLY A 193 -29.67 -17.18 -26.52
N ILE A 194 -30.42 -16.32 -25.80
CA ILE A 194 -31.50 -15.51 -26.38
C ILE A 194 -30.95 -14.54 -27.43
N VAL A 195 -29.89 -13.80 -27.09
CA VAL A 195 -29.27 -12.83 -28.00
C VAL A 195 -28.77 -13.53 -29.27
N LEU A 196 -28.12 -14.68 -29.12
CA LEU A 196 -27.62 -15.48 -30.24
C LEU A 196 -28.75 -16.03 -31.11
N ALA A 197 -29.84 -16.51 -30.50
CA ALA A 197 -30.99 -16.99 -31.25
C ALA A 197 -31.63 -15.86 -32.06
N TYR A 198 -31.82 -14.69 -31.46
CA TYR A 198 -32.42 -13.53 -32.13
C TYR A 198 -31.53 -13.01 -33.27
N GLN A 199 -30.24 -12.82 -33.03
CA GLN A 199 -29.29 -12.36 -34.05
C GLN A 199 -29.07 -13.41 -35.14
N GLY A 200 -28.97 -14.69 -34.76
CA GLY A 200 -28.81 -15.80 -35.70
C GLY A 200 -30.03 -15.97 -36.61
N ALA A 201 -31.24 -15.85 -36.06
CA ALA A 201 -32.47 -15.89 -36.84
C ALA A 201 -32.51 -14.77 -37.90
N ASP A 202 -32.22 -13.52 -37.50
CA ASP A 202 -32.26 -12.40 -38.45
C ASP A 202 -31.18 -12.51 -39.55
N GLN A 203 -30.00 -13.02 -39.21
CA GLN A 203 -28.95 -13.32 -40.20
C GLN A 203 -29.37 -14.44 -41.16
N LEU A 204 -29.89 -15.55 -40.66
CA LEU A 204 -30.32 -16.69 -41.48
C LEU A 204 -31.55 -16.38 -42.34
N ARG A 205 -32.41 -15.48 -41.89
CA ARG A 205 -33.60 -15.04 -42.63
C ARG A 205 -33.24 -14.40 -43.97
N GLN A 206 -32.12 -13.68 -44.06
CA GLN A 206 -31.62 -13.10 -45.31
C GLN A 206 -31.28 -14.17 -46.36
N PHE A 207 -31.01 -15.40 -45.93
CA PHE A 207 -30.70 -16.55 -46.78
C PHE A 207 -31.87 -17.54 -46.91
N GLY A 208 -33.05 -17.23 -46.36
CA GLY A 208 -34.20 -18.14 -46.33
C GLY A 208 -33.99 -19.38 -45.44
N ALA A 209 -33.01 -19.34 -44.53
CA ALA A 209 -32.51 -20.47 -43.75
C ALA A 209 -32.90 -20.42 -42.25
N GLU A 210 -33.94 -19.66 -41.91
CA GLU A 210 -34.34 -19.36 -40.52
C GLU A 210 -34.58 -20.62 -39.65
N ILE A 211 -35.06 -21.71 -40.26
CA ILE A 211 -35.26 -23.01 -39.58
C ILE A 211 -33.97 -23.58 -38.97
N PHE A 212 -32.80 -23.20 -39.47
CA PHE A 212 -31.50 -23.65 -38.98
C PHE A 212 -31.00 -22.88 -37.76
N THR A 213 -31.75 -21.88 -37.27
CA THR A 213 -31.37 -21.08 -36.09
C THR A 213 -31.12 -21.97 -34.87
N VAL A 214 -31.96 -22.97 -34.64
CA VAL A 214 -31.80 -23.91 -33.51
C VAL A 214 -30.49 -24.68 -33.62
N ASN A 215 -30.14 -25.15 -34.83
CA ASN A 215 -28.88 -25.86 -35.08
C ASN A 215 -27.67 -24.94 -34.88
N LEU A 216 -27.76 -23.68 -35.33
CA LEU A 216 -26.72 -22.68 -35.10
C LEU A 216 -26.48 -22.47 -33.61
N VAL A 217 -27.54 -22.22 -32.84
CA VAL A 217 -27.45 -21.97 -31.39
C VAL A 217 -26.89 -23.20 -30.68
N ALA A 218 -27.39 -24.40 -31.00
CA ALA A 218 -26.94 -25.64 -30.37
C ALA A 218 -25.45 -25.91 -30.64
N VAL A 219 -25.02 -25.84 -31.91
CA VAL A 219 -23.62 -26.10 -32.29
C VAL A 219 -22.69 -25.03 -31.72
N SER A 220 -23.06 -23.75 -31.83
CA SER A 220 -22.27 -22.63 -31.31
C SER A 220 -22.08 -22.71 -29.79
N THR A 221 -23.16 -23.03 -29.06
CA THR A 221 -23.11 -23.18 -27.60
C THR A 221 -22.26 -24.38 -27.18
N LEU A 222 -22.41 -25.54 -27.83
CA LEU A 222 -21.69 -26.75 -27.44
C LEU A 222 -20.21 -26.72 -27.83
N ARG A 223 -19.84 -26.09 -28.95
CA ARG A 223 -18.45 -26.07 -29.43
C ARG A 223 -17.63 -24.90 -28.94
N GLU A 224 -18.23 -23.72 -28.83
CA GLU A 224 -17.46 -22.48 -28.66
C GLU A 224 -17.91 -21.74 -27.41
N LEU A 225 -19.14 -21.24 -27.41
CA LEU A 225 -19.59 -20.27 -26.42
C LEU A 225 -19.73 -20.88 -25.03
N GLY A 226 -20.25 -22.11 -24.91
CA GLY A 226 -20.43 -22.75 -23.60
C GLY A 226 -19.12 -22.93 -22.85
N VAL A 227 -18.07 -23.40 -23.55
CA VAL A 227 -16.74 -23.59 -22.96
C VAL A 227 -16.06 -22.25 -22.69
N LEU A 228 -16.11 -21.31 -23.65
CA LEU A 228 -15.48 -20.00 -23.54
C LEU A 228 -16.07 -19.18 -22.38
N LEU A 229 -17.40 -19.11 -22.29
CA LEU A 229 -18.10 -18.36 -21.24
C LEU A 229 -17.82 -18.95 -19.87
N THR A 230 -17.89 -20.28 -19.75
CA THR A 230 -17.58 -20.96 -18.48
C THR A 230 -16.13 -20.70 -18.06
N ALA A 231 -15.17 -20.79 -18.97
CA ALA A 231 -13.76 -20.54 -18.68
C ALA A 231 -13.51 -19.10 -18.19
N ILE A 232 -14.03 -18.10 -18.91
CA ILE A 232 -13.87 -16.69 -18.53
C ILE A 232 -14.54 -16.39 -17.20
N MET A 233 -15.77 -16.88 -16.99
CA MET A 233 -16.53 -16.63 -15.77
C MET A 233 -15.88 -17.28 -14.54
N VAL A 234 -15.43 -18.53 -14.67
CA VAL A 234 -14.74 -19.24 -13.58
C VAL A 234 -13.40 -18.56 -13.27
N ALA A 235 -12.62 -18.19 -14.30
CA ALA A 235 -11.37 -17.47 -14.10
C ALA A 235 -11.59 -16.11 -13.40
N GLY A 236 -12.60 -15.35 -13.81
CA GLY A 236 -12.92 -14.04 -13.23
C GLY A 236 -13.41 -14.13 -11.79
N ARG A 237 -14.48 -14.89 -11.53
CA ARG A 237 -15.10 -14.99 -10.20
C ARG A 237 -14.19 -15.69 -9.20
N SER A 238 -13.65 -16.85 -9.57
CA SER A 238 -12.86 -17.65 -8.63
C SER A 238 -11.41 -17.20 -8.54
N GLY A 239 -10.79 -16.80 -9.66
CA GLY A 239 -9.41 -16.29 -9.67
C GLY A 239 -9.25 -15.01 -8.85
N SER A 240 -10.20 -14.07 -8.97
CA SER A 240 -10.18 -12.85 -8.15
C SER A 240 -10.39 -13.15 -6.67
N ALA A 241 -11.30 -14.06 -6.33
CA ALA A 241 -11.54 -14.47 -4.94
C ALA A 241 -10.31 -15.13 -4.31
N PHE A 242 -9.62 -16.02 -5.04
CA PHE A 242 -8.38 -16.63 -4.56
C PHE A 242 -7.25 -15.62 -4.39
N THR A 243 -7.10 -14.69 -5.34
CA THR A 243 -6.10 -13.63 -5.25
C THR A 243 -6.34 -12.74 -4.03
N ALA A 244 -7.59 -12.35 -3.80
CA ALA A 244 -7.97 -11.58 -2.62
C ALA A 244 -7.69 -12.35 -1.32
N GLN A 245 -8.08 -13.63 -1.25
CA GLN A 245 -7.88 -14.46 -0.07
C GLN A 245 -6.39 -14.63 0.26
N ILE A 246 -5.56 -14.97 -0.72
CA ILE A 246 -4.11 -15.12 -0.53
C ILE A 246 -3.46 -13.77 -0.17
N GLY A 247 -3.91 -12.67 -0.78
CA GLY A 247 -3.35 -11.34 -0.49
C GLY A 247 -3.67 -10.79 0.91
N THR A 248 -4.70 -11.32 1.57
CA THR A 248 -5.10 -10.92 2.93
C THR A 248 -4.54 -11.82 4.04
N MET A 249 -3.91 -12.95 3.69
CA MET A 249 -3.30 -13.90 4.62
C MET A 249 -1.81 -13.56 4.86
#